data_AF-A0A9D3B876-F1
#
_entry.id   AF-A0A9D3B876-F1
#
_cell.length_a   1.000
_cell.length_b   1.000
_cell.length_c   1.000
_cell.angle_alpha   90.00
_cell.angle_beta   90.00
_cell.angle_gamma   90.00
#
_symmetry.space_group_name_H-M   'P 1'
#
loop_
_entity.id
_entity.type
_entity.pdbx_description
1 polymer ?
#
loop_
_entity_poly.entity_id
_entity_poly.type
_entity_poly.pdbx_seq_one_letter_code
_entity_poly.pdbx_strand_id
1 'polypeptide(L)'
;MSKDEGRILMGERWIVAPKKELGGTEMFQTDGGQFSNRYQVFCDVCGIKVEQDKVTICQEQQHKTCSECFVRFEQKNICVDCLKEKIPLSKQQFKILVSVFSGVSWTRGLHSVTHMPKPAIERTVSELVELGYIQRKRIFWTEITDIGLDVMTAYRTVYPKDKDVENLNWELRRRERN
;
A
#
# COMPACT_ATOMS: atom_id res chain seq x y z
N MET A 1 59.95 17.85 -24.78
CA MET A 1 58.63 17.81 -25.44
C MET A 1 57.63 17.29 -24.43
N SER A 2 56.56 18.06 -24.24
CA SER A 2 55.54 17.91 -23.20
C SER A 2 54.90 16.53 -23.21
N LYS A 3 54.73 15.94 -22.02
CA LYS A 3 53.85 14.80 -21.78
C LYS A 3 52.43 15.19 -22.18
N ASP A 4 51.82 14.44 -23.08
CA ASP A 4 50.38 14.52 -23.32
C ASP A 4 49.72 13.50 -22.38
N GLU A 5 49.51 13.91 -21.13
CA GLU A 5 48.71 13.15 -20.16
C GLU A 5 47.24 13.29 -20.57
N GLY A 6 46.83 12.40 -21.47
CA GLY A 6 45.47 12.29 -21.98
C GLY A 6 44.46 12.24 -20.84
N ARG A 7 43.58 13.25 -20.82
CA ARG A 7 42.49 13.41 -19.86
C ARG A 7 41.67 12.12 -19.72
N ILE A 8 41.63 11.55 -18.52
CA ILE A 8 40.65 10.54 -18.17
C ILE A 8 39.28 11.23 -18.17
N LEU A 9 38.48 11.02 -19.22
CA LEU A 9 37.08 11.42 -19.24
C LEU A 9 36.31 10.46 -18.33
N MET A 10 35.98 10.90 -17.11
CA MET A 10 35.03 10.18 -16.26
C MET A 10 33.62 10.41 -16.78
N GLY A 11 33.05 9.39 -17.43
CA GLY A 11 31.65 9.40 -17.85
C GLY A 11 30.74 8.80 -16.78
N GLU A 12 29.72 9.55 -16.35
CA GLU A 12 28.70 9.04 -15.43
C GLU A 12 27.40 8.73 -16.18
N ARG A 13 26.80 7.57 -15.88
CA ARG A 13 25.49 7.17 -16.42
C ARG A 13 24.53 6.83 -15.30
N TRP A 14 23.28 7.25 -15.45
CA TRP A 14 22.20 6.88 -14.53
C TRP A 14 21.36 5.76 -15.13
N ILE A 15 21.26 4.65 -14.42
CA ILE A 15 20.54 3.45 -14.87
C ILE A 15 19.46 3.12 -13.85
N VAL A 16 18.35 2.54 -14.28
CA VAL A 16 17.32 2.02 -13.36
C VAL A 16 17.84 0.71 -12.75
N ALA A 17 17.85 0.62 -11.43
CA ALA A 17 18.18 -0.63 -10.75
C ALA A 17 17.21 -1.75 -11.16
N PRO A 18 17.69 -2.96 -11.47
CA PRO A 18 16.81 -4.09 -11.76
C PRO A 18 15.78 -4.37 -10.66
N LYS A 19 14.73 -5.11 -11.01
CA LYS A 19 13.73 -5.55 -10.01
C LYS A 19 14.42 -6.32 -8.89
N LYS A 20 13.99 -6.08 -7.64
CA LYS A 20 14.57 -6.67 -6.42
C LYS A 20 16.02 -6.25 -6.05
N GLU A 21 16.68 -5.39 -6.84
CA GLU A 21 18.03 -4.91 -6.53
C GLU A 21 18.07 -3.47 -5.98
N LEU A 22 18.82 -3.25 -4.89
CA LEU A 22 18.88 -1.99 -4.14
C LEU A 22 19.68 -0.87 -4.84
N GLY A 23 20.04 -1.05 -6.10
CA GLY A 23 20.91 -0.14 -6.85
C GLY A 23 22.35 -0.16 -6.33
N GLY A 24 23.08 0.93 -6.55
CA GLY A 24 24.51 1.00 -6.24
C GLY A 24 25.29 1.80 -7.28
N THR A 25 26.61 1.74 -7.17
CA THR A 25 27.52 2.29 -8.18
C THR A 25 28.40 1.17 -8.69
N GLU A 26 28.44 0.98 -10.00
CA GLU A 26 29.41 0.10 -10.64
C GLU A 26 30.41 0.94 -11.42
N MET A 27 31.69 0.59 -11.31
CA MET A 27 32.78 1.23 -12.05
C MET A 27 33.35 0.24 -13.07
N PHE A 28 33.55 0.71 -14.30
CA PHE A 28 34.20 -0.08 -15.36
C PHE A 28 35.26 0.76 -16.03
N GLN A 29 36.34 0.08 -16.38
CA GLN A 29 37.39 0.63 -17.21
C GLN A 29 37.21 0.10 -18.62
N THR A 30 37.15 1.01 -19.59
CA THR A 30 37.12 0.67 -21.02
C THR A 30 38.35 1.28 -21.69
N ASP A 31 38.67 0.81 -22.89
CA ASP A 31 39.82 1.31 -23.67
C ASP A 31 39.77 2.84 -23.92
N GLY A 32 38.59 3.47 -23.77
CA GLY A 32 38.36 4.91 -23.92
C GLY A 32 38.20 5.72 -22.62
N GLY A 33 38.36 5.11 -21.43
CA GLY A 33 38.27 5.82 -20.14
C GLY A 33 37.54 5.04 -19.04
N GLN A 34 37.45 5.67 -17.86
CA GLN A 34 36.73 5.14 -16.69
C GLN A 34 35.28 5.64 -16.70
N PHE A 35 34.34 4.73 -16.52
CA PHE A 35 32.91 5.04 -16.44
C PHE A 35 32.33 4.55 -15.12
N SER A 36 31.33 5.28 -14.61
CA SER A 36 30.55 4.88 -13.45
C SER A 36 29.06 4.83 -13.79
N ASN A 37 28.41 3.67 -13.62
CA ASN A 37 26.95 3.60 -13.63
C ASN A 37 26.44 3.79 -12.20
N ARG A 38 25.54 4.75 -12.00
CA ARG A 38 24.74 4.89 -10.79
C ARG A 38 23.34 4.33 -11.01
N TYR A 39 23.01 3.31 -10.24
CA TYR A 39 21.70 2.67 -10.29
C TYR A 39 20.72 3.37 -9.37
N GLN A 40 19.68 3.98 -9.95
CA GLN A 40 18.58 4.60 -9.24
C GLN A 40 17.56 3.55 -8.83
N VAL A 41 17.12 3.60 -7.58
CA VAL A 41 16.10 2.68 -7.07
C VAL A 41 14.71 3.22 -7.35
N PHE A 42 13.86 2.34 -7.84
CA PHE A 42 12.44 2.58 -8.06
C PHE A 42 11.61 1.54 -7.32
N CYS A 43 10.40 1.93 -6.93
CA CYS A 43 9.45 1.00 -6.36
C CYS A 43 8.99 0.00 -7.42
N ASP A 44 9.10 -1.29 -7.13
CA ASP A 44 8.71 -2.38 -8.03
C ASP A 44 7.17 -2.50 -8.20
N VAL A 45 6.39 -1.77 -7.37
CA VAL A 45 4.92 -1.74 -7.40
C VAL A 45 4.39 -0.53 -8.18
N CYS A 46 4.77 0.70 -7.79
CA CYS A 46 4.23 1.92 -8.39
C CYS A 46 5.17 2.64 -9.35
N GLY A 47 6.44 2.21 -9.45
CA GLY A 47 7.42 2.83 -10.36
C GLY A 47 7.88 4.23 -9.93
N ILE A 48 7.59 4.68 -8.70
CA ILE A 48 8.11 5.95 -8.18
C ILE A 48 9.57 5.76 -7.74
N LYS A 49 10.40 6.77 -7.99
CA LYS A 49 11.80 6.82 -7.53
C LYS A 49 11.86 6.83 -6.00
N VAL A 50 12.72 6.01 -5.42
CA VAL A 50 12.90 5.88 -3.96
C VAL A 50 14.36 6.12 -3.62
N GLU A 51 14.61 6.87 -2.54
CA GLU A 51 15.96 6.98 -1.97
C GLU A 51 16.35 5.65 -1.34
N GLN A 52 17.61 5.24 -1.49
CA GLN A 52 18.06 3.89 -1.10
C GLN A 52 17.81 3.56 0.38
N ASP A 53 17.91 4.55 1.27
CA ASP A 53 17.67 4.46 2.71
C ASP A 53 16.18 4.40 3.10
N LYS A 54 15.28 4.76 2.17
CA LYS A 54 13.82 4.74 2.34
C LYS A 54 13.15 3.53 1.69
N VAL A 55 13.94 2.59 1.18
CA VAL A 55 13.42 1.36 0.56
C VAL A 55 13.02 0.38 1.65
N THR A 56 11.78 -0.11 1.57
CA THR A 56 11.34 -1.28 2.33
C THR A 56 11.30 -2.49 1.40
N ILE A 57 11.82 -3.63 1.86
CA ILE A 57 11.77 -4.90 1.11
C ILE A 57 10.55 -5.71 1.55
N CYS A 58 9.72 -6.09 0.57
CA CYS A 58 8.63 -7.04 0.78
C CYS A 58 9.19 -8.42 1.13
N GLN A 59 8.80 -8.97 2.27
CA GLN A 59 9.32 -10.25 2.76
C GLN A 59 8.74 -11.47 2.03
N GLU A 60 7.71 -11.31 1.19
CA GLU A 60 7.09 -12.40 0.41
C GLU A 60 7.72 -12.51 -0.99
N GLN A 61 7.72 -11.42 -1.77
CA GLN A 61 8.19 -11.43 -3.18
C GLN A 61 9.56 -10.75 -3.39
N GLN A 62 10.16 -10.19 -2.33
CA GLN A 62 11.43 -9.42 -2.38
C GLN A 62 11.36 -8.15 -3.24
N HIS A 63 10.16 -7.60 -3.44
CA HIS A 63 9.96 -6.32 -4.13
C HIS A 63 10.45 -5.14 -3.29
N LYS A 64 11.07 -4.17 -3.97
CA LYS A 64 11.43 -2.87 -3.40
C LYS A 64 10.20 -1.98 -3.37
N THR A 65 9.86 -1.48 -2.20
CA THR A 65 8.64 -0.69 -1.99
C THR A 65 8.97 0.71 -1.51
N CYS A 66 8.23 1.70 -2.02
CA CYS A 66 8.17 3.01 -1.40
C CYS A 66 7.27 2.95 -0.16
N SER A 67 7.26 4.03 0.63
CA SER A 67 6.48 4.13 1.85
C SER A 67 4.97 3.94 1.67
N GLU A 68 4.44 4.17 0.46
CA GLU A 68 3.02 4.01 0.14
C GLU A 68 2.66 2.60 -0.38
N CYS A 69 3.64 1.83 -0.84
CA CYS A 69 3.40 0.51 -1.45
C CYS A 69 3.73 -0.66 -0.54
N PHE A 70 4.00 -0.39 0.74
CA PHE A 70 4.21 -1.41 1.76
C PHE A 70 3.18 -1.29 2.87
N VAL A 71 2.96 -2.42 3.54
CA VAL A 71 2.12 -2.53 4.71
C VAL A 71 2.79 -3.44 5.71
N ARG A 72 2.64 -3.12 6.99
CA ARG A 72 3.03 -4.03 8.07
C ARG A 72 1.82 -4.88 8.43
N PHE A 73 1.91 -6.19 8.19
CA PHE A 73 0.83 -7.14 8.44
C PHE A 73 1.41 -8.42 9.04
N GLU A 74 0.83 -8.92 10.13
CA GLU A 74 1.35 -10.09 10.88
C GLU A 74 2.86 -9.98 11.19
N GLN A 75 3.28 -8.80 11.66
CA GLN A 75 4.69 -8.48 11.96
C GLN A 75 5.65 -8.50 10.76
N LYS A 76 5.16 -8.71 9.53
CA LYS A 76 5.94 -8.68 8.29
C LYS A 76 5.74 -7.39 7.51
N ASN A 77 6.76 -6.96 6.79
CA ASN A 77 6.65 -5.94 5.75
C ASN A 77 6.30 -6.63 4.43
N ILE A 78 5.11 -6.39 3.91
CA ILE A 78 4.67 -6.95 2.62
C ILE A 78 4.25 -5.83 1.69
N CYS A 79 4.35 -6.04 0.38
CA CYS A 79 3.83 -5.07 -0.58
C CYS A 79 2.30 -5.15 -0.65
N VAL A 80 1.67 -4.07 -1.13
CA VAL A 80 0.21 -4.01 -1.29
C VAL A 80 -0.35 -5.08 -2.24
N ASP A 81 0.43 -5.53 -3.22
CA ASP A 81 0.03 -6.60 -4.14
C ASP A 81 -0.03 -7.96 -3.42
N CYS A 82 0.99 -8.29 -2.61
CA CYS A 82 0.98 -9.49 -1.78
C CYS A 82 -0.15 -9.46 -0.73
N LEU A 83 -0.44 -8.29 -0.15
CA LEU A 83 -1.59 -8.15 0.76
C LEU A 83 -2.90 -8.49 0.05
N LYS A 84 -3.12 -7.94 -1.15
CA LYS A 84 -4.35 -8.18 -1.94
C LYS A 84 -4.50 -9.63 -2.38
N GLU A 85 -3.39 -10.30 -2.68
CA GLU A 85 -3.37 -11.72 -3.03
C GLU A 85 -3.70 -12.59 -1.82
N LYS A 86 -3.11 -12.30 -0.65
CA LYS A 86 -3.33 -13.07 0.59
C LYS A 86 -4.72 -12.83 1.18
N ILE A 87 -5.17 -11.58 1.16
CA ILE A 87 -6.42 -11.14 1.79
C ILE A 87 -7.17 -10.29 0.78
N PRO A 88 -7.89 -10.90 -0.18
CA PRO A 88 -8.63 -10.15 -1.17
C PRO A 88 -9.81 -9.45 -0.51
N LEU A 89 -9.70 -8.13 -0.33
CA LEU A 89 -10.75 -7.29 0.21
C LEU A 89 -11.16 -6.29 -0.87
N SER A 90 -12.44 -6.29 -1.23
CA SER A 90 -12.98 -5.28 -2.14
C SER A 90 -13.04 -3.91 -1.45
N LYS A 91 -13.07 -2.85 -2.25
CA LYS A 91 -13.28 -1.49 -1.75
C LYS A 91 -14.59 -1.37 -0.96
N GLN A 92 -15.66 -2.05 -1.40
CA GLN A 92 -16.96 -2.03 -0.71
C GLN A 92 -16.85 -2.67 0.68
N GLN A 93 -16.20 -3.84 0.78
CA GLN A 93 -15.92 -4.51 2.05
C GLN A 93 -15.09 -3.63 2.98
N PHE A 94 -14.05 -2.97 2.45
CA PHE A 94 -13.25 -2.02 3.23
C PHE A 94 -14.08 -0.85 3.77
N LYS A 95 -14.92 -0.22 2.94
CA LYS A 95 -15.81 0.88 3.37
C LYS A 95 -16.75 0.44 4.50
N ILE A 96 -17.29 -0.77 4.42
CA ILE A 96 -18.14 -1.32 5.48
C ILE A 96 -17.33 -1.57 6.75
N LEU A 97 -16.13 -2.17 6.67
CA LEU A 97 -15.27 -2.39 7.84
C LEU A 97 -14.96 -1.08 8.59
N VAL A 98 -14.55 -0.05 7.85
CA VAL A 98 -14.26 1.27 8.43
C VAL A 98 -15.51 1.88 9.08
N SER A 99 -16.67 1.72 8.44
CA SER A 99 -17.93 2.25 8.97
C SER A 99 -18.37 1.51 10.24
N VAL A 100 -18.24 0.18 10.27
CA VAL A 100 -18.55 -0.65 11.46
C VAL A 100 -17.62 -0.32 12.61
N PHE A 101 -16.31 -0.18 12.34
CA PHE A 101 -15.33 0.26 13.33
C PHE A 101 -15.69 1.63 13.92
N SER A 102 -16.22 2.55 13.10
CA SER A 102 -16.64 3.89 13.51
C SER A 102 -18.02 3.90 14.20
N GLY A 103 -18.57 2.73 14.56
CA GLY A 103 -19.85 2.62 15.27
C GLY A 103 -21.10 2.94 14.43
N VAL A 104 -20.98 2.96 13.09
CA VAL A 104 -22.12 3.27 12.22
C VAL A 104 -23.13 2.13 12.23
N SER A 105 -24.38 2.45 12.61
CA SER A 105 -25.45 1.47 12.71
C SER A 105 -25.92 0.93 11.35
N TRP A 106 -26.35 -0.33 11.38
CA TRP A 106 -26.85 -1.11 10.24
C TRP A 106 -27.95 -0.42 9.42
N THR A 107 -28.96 0.10 10.10
CA THR A 107 -30.29 0.32 9.51
C THR A 107 -30.39 1.58 8.65
N ARG A 108 -29.74 2.67 9.06
CA ARG A 108 -29.71 3.94 8.31
C ARG A 108 -28.31 4.50 8.13
N GLY A 109 -27.37 4.12 8.99
CA GLY A 109 -26.02 4.67 9.00
C GLY A 109 -25.22 4.26 7.76
N LEU A 110 -25.13 2.96 7.48
CA LEU A 110 -24.25 2.45 6.42
C LEU A 110 -24.59 2.99 5.03
N HIS A 111 -25.87 2.94 4.63
CA HIS A 111 -26.30 3.48 3.33
C HIS A 111 -25.93 4.95 3.17
N SER A 112 -26.15 5.75 4.22
CA SER A 112 -25.88 7.20 4.16
C SER A 112 -24.40 7.54 4.03
N VAL A 113 -23.49 6.70 4.53
CA VAL A 113 -22.04 6.99 4.50
C VAL A 113 -21.30 6.30 3.36
N THR A 114 -21.73 5.11 2.97
CA THR A 114 -21.07 4.36 1.91
C THR A 114 -21.66 4.64 0.53
N HIS A 115 -22.86 5.22 0.48
CA HIS A 115 -23.69 5.40 -0.72
C HIS A 115 -24.01 4.06 -1.43
N MET A 116 -23.94 2.95 -0.70
CA MET A 116 -24.26 1.62 -1.21
C MET A 116 -25.75 1.30 -1.04
N PRO A 117 -26.40 0.65 -2.02
CA PRO A 117 -27.79 0.22 -1.88
C PRO A 117 -27.90 -0.87 -0.81
N LYS A 118 -29.05 -0.92 -0.11
CA LYS A 118 -29.25 -1.86 1.03
C LYS A 118 -28.92 -3.33 0.71
N PRO A 119 -29.36 -3.91 -0.44
CA PRO A 119 -29.01 -5.30 -0.76
C PRO A 119 -27.50 -5.52 -0.91
N ALA A 120 -26.76 -4.52 -1.38
CA ALA A 120 -25.30 -4.61 -1.47
C ALA A 120 -24.67 -4.58 -0.07
N ILE A 121 -25.16 -3.71 0.84
CA ILE A 121 -24.70 -3.67 2.22
C ILE A 121 -24.93 -5.00 2.93
N GLU A 122 -26.14 -5.56 2.81
CA GLU A 122 -26.51 -6.82 3.46
C GLU A 122 -25.61 -7.98 3.03
N ARG A 123 -25.35 -8.08 1.72
CA ARG A 123 -24.43 -9.07 1.15
C ARG A 123 -22.99 -8.84 1.63
N THR A 124 -22.46 -7.63 1.49
CA THR A 124 -21.08 -7.31 1.88
C THR A 124 -20.81 -7.60 3.35
N VAL A 125 -21.79 -7.35 4.22
CA VAL A 125 -21.63 -7.64 5.65
C VAL A 125 -21.70 -9.13 5.90
N SER A 126 -22.59 -9.85 5.22
CA SER A 126 -22.66 -11.30 5.35
C SER A 126 -21.34 -11.94 4.95
N GLU A 127 -20.72 -11.50 3.85
CA GLU A 127 -19.36 -11.88 3.45
C GLU A 127 -18.33 -11.54 4.53
N LEU A 128 -18.36 -10.34 5.11
CA LEU A 128 -17.42 -9.93 6.17
C LEU A 128 -17.60 -10.73 7.48
N VAL A 129 -18.82 -11.20 7.77
CA VAL A 129 -19.10 -12.10 8.89
C VAL A 129 -18.55 -13.49 8.60
N GLU A 130 -18.75 -14.01 7.39
CA GLU A 130 -18.22 -15.31 6.96
C GLU A 130 -16.70 -15.33 6.97
N LEU A 131 -16.05 -14.22 6.60
CA LEU A 131 -14.61 -14.02 6.69
C LEU A 131 -14.10 -13.80 8.13
N GLY A 132 -15.00 -13.66 9.11
CA GLY A 132 -14.65 -13.44 10.51
C GLY A 132 -14.09 -12.05 10.81
N TYR A 133 -14.22 -11.07 9.91
CA TYR A 133 -13.73 -9.70 10.12
C TYR A 133 -14.70 -8.85 10.96
N ILE A 134 -15.98 -9.22 10.96
CA ILE A 134 -16.99 -8.63 11.84
C ILE A 134 -17.83 -9.73 12.47
N GLN A 135 -18.45 -9.44 13.60
CA GLN A 135 -19.35 -10.33 14.31
C GLN A 135 -20.71 -9.67 14.56
N ARG A 136 -21.79 -10.45 14.48
CA ARG A 136 -23.14 -9.99 14.83
C ARG A 136 -23.39 -10.20 16.32
N LYS A 137 -23.39 -9.12 17.10
CA LYS A 137 -23.71 -9.15 18.54
C LYS A 137 -25.22 -9.24 18.78
N ARG A 138 -26.02 -8.54 17.98
CA ARG A 138 -27.50 -8.53 18.00
C ARG A 138 -28.07 -8.33 16.59
N ILE A 139 -29.39 -8.46 16.43
CA ILE A 139 -30.12 -8.35 15.14
C ILE A 139 -29.73 -7.10 14.32
N PHE A 140 -29.31 -6.00 14.97
CA PHE A 140 -28.93 -4.75 14.30
C PHE A 140 -27.54 -4.22 14.69
N TRP A 141 -26.75 -5.00 15.42
CA TRP A 141 -25.45 -4.56 15.94
C TRP A 141 -24.35 -5.50 15.48
N THR A 142 -23.44 -4.93 14.69
CA THR A 142 -22.20 -5.56 14.23
C THR A 142 -21.02 -4.89 14.90
N GLU A 143 -20.00 -5.67 15.22
CA GLU A 143 -18.75 -5.20 15.80
C GLU A 143 -17.60 -5.77 14.99
N ILE A 144 -16.50 -5.01 14.88
CA ILE A 144 -15.29 -5.49 14.23
C ILE A 144 -14.57 -6.50 15.15
N THR A 145 -13.98 -7.54 14.57
CA THR A 145 -13.13 -8.49 15.32
C THR A 145 -11.68 -8.01 15.32
N ASP A 146 -10.82 -8.64 16.12
CA ASP A 146 -9.38 -8.34 16.11
C ASP A 146 -8.74 -8.58 14.73
N ILE A 147 -9.12 -9.67 14.07
CA ILE A 147 -8.69 -9.95 12.69
C ILE A 147 -9.20 -8.85 11.74
N GLY A 148 -10.45 -8.40 11.91
CA GLY A 148 -11.01 -7.30 11.15
C GLY A 148 -10.25 -5.99 11.35
N LEU A 149 -9.78 -5.70 12.56
CA LEU A 149 -8.96 -4.53 12.88
C LEU A 149 -7.60 -4.59 12.17
N ASP A 150 -6.95 -5.74 12.19
CA ASP A 150 -5.68 -5.94 11.49
C ASP A 150 -5.83 -5.78 9.97
N VAL A 151 -6.85 -6.42 9.39
CA VAL A 151 -7.15 -6.29 7.95
C VAL A 151 -7.52 -4.86 7.59
N MET A 152 -8.38 -4.19 8.37
CA MET A 152 -8.76 -2.80 8.13
C MET A 152 -7.53 -1.88 8.18
N THR A 153 -6.66 -2.06 9.18
CA THR A 153 -5.45 -1.25 9.35
C THR A 153 -4.51 -1.45 8.17
N ALA A 154 -4.33 -2.69 7.72
CA ALA A 154 -3.55 -3.00 6.54
C ALA A 154 -4.11 -2.35 5.27
N TYR A 155 -5.43 -2.41 5.08
CA TYR A 155 -6.09 -1.87 3.90
C TYR A 155 -6.18 -0.34 3.85
N ARG A 156 -5.91 0.37 4.95
CA ARG A 156 -5.80 1.83 4.95
C ARG A 156 -4.64 2.34 4.08
N THR A 157 -3.58 1.54 3.88
CA THR A 157 -2.48 1.91 2.98
C THR A 157 -2.81 1.61 1.51
N VAL A 158 -3.82 0.77 1.25
CA VAL A 158 -4.23 0.37 -0.10
C VAL A 158 -5.15 1.38 -0.77
N TYR A 159 -6.10 1.95 -0.02
CA TYR A 159 -7.10 2.88 -0.56
C TYR A 159 -6.97 4.36 -0.13
N PRO A 160 -5.80 4.91 0.27
CA PRO A 160 -5.74 6.25 0.85
C PRO A 160 -6.05 7.37 -0.16
N LYS A 161 -5.86 7.12 -1.47
CA LYS A 161 -6.05 8.10 -2.55
C LYS A 161 -7.37 7.95 -3.29
N ASP A 162 -8.21 7.01 -2.85
CA ASP A 162 -9.52 6.81 -3.44
C ASP A 162 -10.50 7.88 -2.92
N LYS A 163 -10.96 8.76 -3.81
CA LYS A 163 -11.87 9.86 -3.46
C LYS A 163 -13.10 9.41 -2.69
N ASP A 164 -13.65 8.25 -3.02
CA ASP A 164 -14.84 7.72 -2.35
C ASP A 164 -14.57 7.17 -0.94
N VAL A 165 -13.33 6.76 -0.67
CA VAL A 165 -12.84 6.39 0.67
C VAL A 165 -12.49 7.64 1.48
N GLU A 166 -11.90 8.65 0.85
CA GLU A 166 -11.62 9.94 1.49
C GLU A 166 -12.92 10.64 1.94
N ASN A 167 -13.93 10.66 1.06
CA ASN A 167 -15.26 11.18 1.37
C ASN A 167 -15.89 10.44 2.55
N LEU A 168 -15.83 9.09 2.56
CA LEU A 168 -16.30 8.28 3.68
C LEU A 168 -15.61 8.70 4.98
N ASN A 169 -14.28 8.79 4.99
CA ASN A 169 -13.53 9.20 6.18
C ASN A 169 -13.90 10.60 6.66
N TRP A 170 -14.17 11.53 5.75
CA TRP A 170 -14.67 12.86 6.10
C TRP A 170 -16.06 12.81 6.74
N GLU A 171 -16.99 12.03 6.16
CA GLU A 171 -18.35 11.89 6.69
C GLU A 171 -18.37 11.23 8.08
N LEU A 172 -17.53 10.23 8.31
CA LEU A 172 -17.39 9.55 9.61
C LEU A 172 -16.86 10.52 10.68
N ARG A 173 -15.77 11.26 10.40
CA ARG A 173 -15.24 12.29 11.32
C ARG A 173 -16.25 13.40 11.62
N ARG A 174 -17.11 13.74 10.66
CA ARG A 174 -18.17 14.72 10.89
C ARG A 174 -19.20 14.22 11.91
N ARG A 175 -19.49 12.91 11.93
CA ARG A 175 -20.43 12.31 12.88
C ARG A 175 -19.87 12.19 14.29
N GLU A 176 -18.58 11.97 14.46
CA GLU A 176 -17.94 11.90 15.78
C GLU A 176 -17.95 13.25 16.53
N ARG A 177 -18.13 14.36 15.81
CA ARG A 177 -18.13 15.72 16.36
C ARG A 177 -19.52 16.25 16.72
N ASN A 178 -20.59 15.55 16.35
CA ASN A 178 -21.99 15.94 16.59
C ASN A 178 -22.64 14.96 17.56
#